data_AF-A0A2V7WAV1-F1
#
_entry.id   AF-A0A2V7WAV1-F1
#
_cell.length_a   1.000
_cell.length_b   1.000
_cell.length_c   1.000
_cell.angle_alpha   90.00
_cell.angle_beta   90.00
_cell.angle_gamma   90.00
#
_symmetry.space_group_name_H-M   'P 1'
#
loop_
_entity.id
_entity.type
_entity.pdbx_description
1 polymer ?
#
loop_
_entity_poly.entity_id
_entity_poly.type
_entity_poly.pdbx_seq_one_letter_code
_entity_poly.pdbx_strand_id
1 'polypeptide(L)'
;MKKRIAIVGSILVVAALAAVPFVYAEPGFGGGMRGHAHGGGALGFFGGRHLDKLAEKLNLSEQQVDQIKAIYASLHDQNAQYRESMRGGMKDITETLLKNPNDLAAAQALIDQQSNAERAMKTNMLQATSKALNVLTADQRAELGKMIEERAARFEKHRQ
;
A
#
# COMPACT_ATOMS: atom_id res chain seq x y z
N MET A 1 65.84 -10.79 -40.23
CA MET A 1 66.65 -11.73 -39.41
C MET A 1 66.39 -11.46 -37.93
N LYS A 2 66.06 -12.53 -37.18
CA LYS A 2 66.19 -12.75 -35.73
C LYS A 2 65.25 -12.04 -34.73
N LYS A 3 64.40 -12.89 -34.11
CA LYS A 3 63.56 -12.70 -32.91
C LYS A 3 64.39 -12.82 -31.61
N ARG A 4 64.05 -12.08 -30.54
CA ARG A 4 64.17 -12.40 -29.08
C ARG A 4 63.22 -11.43 -28.31
N ILE A 5 61.99 -11.78 -27.93
CA ILE A 5 61.48 -12.39 -26.67
C ILE A 5 61.85 -11.66 -25.36
N ALA A 6 60.82 -11.12 -24.66
CA ALA A 6 60.46 -11.27 -23.23
C ALA A 6 59.63 -10.02 -22.79
N ILE A 7 58.29 -10.03 -22.75
CA ILE A 7 57.34 -10.49 -21.71
C ILE A 7 57.74 -10.16 -20.26
N VAL A 8 57.21 -9.05 -19.73
CA VAL A 8 56.69 -8.80 -18.37
C VAL A 8 55.78 -7.58 -18.56
N GLY A 9 54.49 -7.51 -18.25
CA GLY A 9 53.67 -8.14 -17.23
C GLY A 9 52.84 -6.99 -16.64
N SER A 10 51.64 -6.74 -17.17
CA SER A 10 50.72 -5.77 -16.58
C SER A 10 49.30 -6.30 -16.71
N ILE A 11 48.80 -6.75 -15.58
CA ILE A 11 47.48 -7.32 -15.35
C ILE A 11 46.41 -6.31 -15.76
N LEU A 12 45.48 -6.78 -16.60
CA LEU A 12 44.19 -6.16 -16.86
C LEU A 12 43.38 -6.12 -15.56
N VAL A 13 43.12 -4.92 -15.04
CA VAL A 13 41.92 -4.67 -14.23
C VAL A 13 41.21 -3.48 -14.84
N VAL A 14 40.28 -3.77 -15.75
CA VAL A 14 39.28 -2.82 -16.21
C VAL A 14 38.30 -2.63 -15.05
N ALA A 15 38.56 -1.65 -14.19
CA ALA A 15 37.59 -1.20 -13.20
C ALA A 15 36.51 -0.37 -13.94
N ALA A 16 35.49 -1.06 -14.46
CA ALA A 16 34.26 -0.43 -14.89
C ALA A 16 33.54 0.11 -13.64
N LEU A 17 33.83 1.36 -13.28
CA LEU A 17 33.03 2.13 -12.34
C LEU A 17 31.69 2.43 -13.04
N ALA A 18 30.72 1.55 -12.81
CA ALA A 18 29.33 1.80 -13.12
C ALA A 18 28.86 3.00 -12.28
N ALA A 19 28.81 4.19 -12.89
CA ALA A 19 28.11 5.32 -12.34
C ALA A 19 26.60 5.01 -12.39
N VAL A 20 26.02 4.62 -11.26
CA VAL A 20 24.58 4.51 -11.10
C VAL A 20 24.06 5.89 -10.71
N PRO A 21 23.28 6.58 -11.55
CA PRO A 21 22.57 7.77 -11.10
C PRO A 21 21.41 7.32 -10.21
N PHE A 22 21.57 7.42 -8.89
CA PHE A 22 20.46 7.33 -7.97
C PHE A 22 19.59 8.59 -8.12
N VAL A 23 18.52 8.47 -8.92
CA VAL A 23 17.43 9.43 -8.92
C VAL A 23 16.52 9.05 -7.74
N TYR A 24 16.78 9.60 -6.57
CA TYR A 24 15.81 9.61 -5.48
C TYR A 24 14.83 10.75 -5.75
N ALA A 25 13.65 10.40 -6.29
CA ALA A 25 12.49 11.27 -6.19
C ALA A 25 12.02 11.23 -4.73
N GLU A 26 12.34 12.26 -3.97
CA GLU A 26 11.84 12.48 -2.62
C GLU A 26 10.44 13.11 -2.72
N PRO A 27 9.34 12.42 -2.35
CA PRO A 27 8.08 13.10 -2.13
C PRO A 27 8.25 13.89 -0.83
N GLY A 28 8.33 15.22 -0.96
CA GLY A 28 8.56 16.13 0.14
C GLY A 28 7.66 15.86 1.34
N PHE A 29 8.28 15.90 2.52
CA PHE A 29 7.61 16.00 3.82
C PHE A 29 6.77 17.28 3.85
N GLY A 30 5.46 17.14 3.59
CA GLY A 30 4.50 18.23 3.61
C GLY A 30 3.28 17.89 4.45
N GLY A 31 2.99 18.72 5.45
CA GLY A 31 1.65 18.90 6.01
C GLY A 31 1.34 18.10 7.27
N GLY A 32 1.04 18.81 8.36
CA GLY A 32 0.72 18.25 9.68
C GLY A 32 -0.39 17.20 9.65
N MET A 33 -0.08 16.03 10.21
CA MET A 33 -1.06 14.97 10.46
C MET A 33 -1.98 15.36 11.62
N ARG A 34 -3.04 16.10 11.33
CA ARG A 34 -4.27 16.01 12.12
C ARG A 34 -4.97 14.72 11.69
N GLY A 35 -5.05 13.79 12.64
CA GLY A 35 -5.54 12.44 12.43
C GLY A 35 -6.94 12.41 11.84
N HIS A 36 -7.03 11.93 10.59
CA HIS A 36 -8.16 11.17 10.11
C HIS A 36 -7.58 9.86 9.61
N ALA A 37 -8.08 8.75 10.15
CA ALA A 37 -7.82 7.43 9.63
C ALA A 37 -8.34 7.36 8.18
N HIS A 38 -7.56 7.83 7.22
CA HIS A 38 -7.82 7.69 5.79
C HIS A 38 -7.46 6.29 5.30
N GLY A 39 -7.85 5.26 6.06
CA GLY A 39 -7.84 3.86 5.65
C GLY A 39 -9.05 3.49 4.78
N GLY A 40 -9.75 4.48 4.22
CA GLY A 40 -10.95 4.31 3.42
C GLY A 40 -10.83 5.04 2.09
N GLY A 41 -9.86 4.63 1.26
CA GLY A 41 -9.88 4.98 -0.17
C GLY A 41 -11.15 4.44 -0.86
N ALA A 42 -11.22 4.53 -2.18
CA ALA A 42 -12.34 4.04 -3.00
C ALA A 42 -12.76 2.57 -2.76
N LEU A 43 -12.02 1.81 -1.94
CA LEU A 43 -12.30 0.44 -1.53
C LEU A 43 -13.15 0.34 -0.24
N GLY A 44 -13.46 1.46 0.42
CA GLY A 44 -14.27 1.49 1.66
C GLY A 44 -15.78 1.31 1.47
N PHE A 45 -16.28 1.10 0.24
CA PHE A 45 -17.72 0.95 -0.03
C PHE A 45 -18.32 -0.34 0.54
N PHE A 46 -17.51 -1.39 0.65
CA PHE A 46 -17.97 -2.71 1.07
C PHE A 46 -17.73 -3.00 2.56
N GLY A 47 -17.24 -2.02 3.33
CA GLY A 47 -16.92 -2.19 4.75
C GLY A 47 -18.04 -1.74 5.70
N GLY A 48 -18.46 -2.61 6.62
CA GLY A 48 -19.33 -2.29 7.76
C GLY A 48 -20.64 -1.59 7.38
N ARG A 49 -20.98 -0.49 8.07
CA ARG A 49 -22.22 0.30 7.88
C ARG A 49 -22.39 0.89 6.47
N HIS A 50 -21.35 0.87 5.64
CA HIS A 50 -21.45 1.30 4.24
C HIS A 50 -22.05 0.23 3.33
N LEU A 51 -21.92 -1.05 3.68
CA LEU A 51 -22.45 -2.15 2.88
C LEU A 51 -23.98 -2.13 2.84
N ASP A 52 -24.65 -1.86 3.95
CA ASP A 52 -26.13 -1.85 3.97
C ASP A 52 -26.70 -0.73 3.08
N LYS A 53 -26.07 0.46 3.10
CA LYS A 53 -26.43 1.56 2.20
C LYS A 53 -26.12 1.25 0.74
N LEU A 54 -25.03 0.51 0.50
CA LEU A 54 -24.67 0.09 -0.84
C LEU A 54 -25.67 -0.96 -1.37
N ALA A 55 -26.09 -1.87 -0.49
CA ALA A 55 -27.07 -2.91 -0.80
C ALA A 55 -28.39 -2.32 -1.28
N GLU A 56 -28.90 -1.32 -0.56
CA GLU A 56 -30.11 -0.59 -0.95
C GLU A 56 -29.94 0.11 -2.31
N LYS A 57 -28.82 0.82 -2.50
CA LYS A 57 -28.57 1.58 -3.73
C LYS A 57 -28.37 0.73 -4.98
N LEU A 58 -27.72 -0.43 -4.84
CA LEU A 58 -27.48 -1.37 -5.95
C LEU A 58 -28.55 -2.45 -6.06
N ASN A 59 -29.58 -2.40 -5.20
CA ASN A 59 -30.62 -3.41 -5.08
C ASN A 59 -30.02 -4.84 -4.99
N LEU A 60 -29.06 -5.01 -4.07
CA LEU A 60 -28.39 -6.30 -3.88
C LEU A 60 -29.35 -7.31 -3.27
N SER A 61 -29.31 -8.55 -3.73
CA SER A 61 -30.03 -9.64 -3.08
C SER A 61 -29.42 -9.96 -1.71
N GLU A 62 -30.20 -10.55 -0.81
CA GLU A 62 -29.71 -11.01 0.49
C GLU A 62 -28.48 -11.93 0.34
N GLN A 63 -28.52 -12.84 -0.64
CA GLN A 63 -27.40 -13.72 -0.95
C GLN A 63 -26.13 -12.95 -1.36
N GLN A 64 -26.26 -11.91 -2.19
CA GLN A 64 -25.11 -11.08 -2.57
C GLN A 64 -24.54 -10.34 -1.36
N VAL A 65 -25.42 -9.79 -0.50
CA VAL A 65 -25.02 -9.11 0.74
C VAL A 65 -24.24 -10.04 1.66
N ASP A 66 -24.74 -11.25 1.89
CA ASP A 66 -24.11 -12.24 2.77
C ASP A 66 -22.76 -12.70 2.23
N GLN A 67 -22.64 -12.92 0.92
CA GLN A 67 -21.37 -13.26 0.29
C GLN A 67 -20.34 -12.14 0.47
N ILE A 68 -20.75 -10.88 0.26
CA ILE A 68 -19.85 -9.74 0.46
C ILE A 68 -19.46 -9.61 1.94
N LYS A 69 -20.40 -9.77 2.88
CA LYS A 69 -20.10 -9.77 4.33
C LYS A 69 -19.06 -10.83 4.68
N ALA A 70 -19.22 -12.05 4.17
CA ALA A 70 -18.27 -13.14 4.42
C ALA A 70 -16.88 -12.84 3.87
N ILE A 71 -16.78 -12.24 2.67
CA ILE A 71 -15.51 -11.82 2.07
C ILE A 71 -14.78 -10.83 2.98
N TYR A 72 -15.48 -9.81 3.48
CA TYR A 72 -14.87 -8.77 4.31
C TYR A 72 -14.62 -9.21 5.76
N ALA A 73 -15.41 -10.13 6.30
CA ALA A 73 -15.11 -10.78 7.57
C ALA A 73 -13.80 -11.58 7.46
N SER A 74 -13.64 -12.39 6.42
CA SER A 74 -12.40 -13.13 6.19
C SER A 74 -11.20 -12.20 5.98
N LEU A 75 -11.38 -11.10 5.24
CA LEU A 75 -10.35 -10.07 5.10
C LEU A 75 -9.95 -9.47 6.45
N HIS A 76 -10.94 -9.16 7.29
CA HIS A 76 -10.70 -8.60 8.62
C HIS A 76 -9.81 -9.53 9.44
N ASP A 77 -10.10 -10.83 9.44
CA ASP A 77 -9.36 -11.83 10.21
C ASP A 77 -7.96 -12.06 9.64
N GLN A 78 -7.85 -12.19 8.31
CA GLN A 78 -6.55 -12.31 7.63
C GLN A 78 -5.61 -11.14 7.93
N ASN A 79 -6.17 -9.92 8.01
CA ASN A 79 -5.41 -8.71 8.28
C ASN A 79 -5.15 -8.45 9.78
N ALA A 80 -5.65 -9.28 10.70
CA ALA A 80 -5.47 -9.07 12.14
C ALA A 80 -3.99 -8.97 12.52
N GLN A 81 -3.17 -9.91 12.06
CA GLN A 81 -1.72 -9.93 12.32
C GLN A 81 -1.00 -8.66 11.83
N TYR A 82 -1.36 -8.14 10.65
CA TYR A 82 -0.72 -6.95 10.09
C TYR A 82 -1.12 -5.68 10.85
N ARG A 83 -2.34 -5.61 11.39
CA ARG A 83 -2.75 -4.49 12.25
C ARG A 83 -1.91 -4.41 13.51
N GLU A 84 -1.49 -5.56 14.06
CA GLU A 84 -0.60 -5.59 15.22
C GLU A 84 0.81 -5.13 14.86
N SER A 85 1.35 -5.59 13.72
CA SER A 85 2.67 -5.15 13.22
C SER A 85 2.74 -3.66 12.86
N MET A 86 1.59 -3.02 12.69
CA MET A 86 1.46 -1.57 12.46
C MET A 86 1.23 -0.77 13.75
N ARG A 87 1.10 -1.43 14.91
CA ARG A 87 1.04 -0.72 16.20
C ARG A 87 2.39 -0.03 16.46
N GLY A 88 2.34 1.09 17.18
CA GLY A 88 3.53 1.88 17.51
C GLY A 88 3.89 2.94 16.45
N GLY A 89 3.97 2.56 15.17
CA GLY A 89 4.12 3.52 14.08
C GLY A 89 5.35 4.42 14.22
N MET A 90 5.17 5.74 14.10
CA MET A 90 6.23 6.73 14.26
C MET A 90 6.74 6.86 15.71
N LYS A 91 5.94 6.43 16.69
CA LYS A 91 6.32 6.47 18.11
C LYS A 91 7.52 5.55 18.35
N ASP A 92 7.48 4.32 17.87
CA ASP A 92 8.53 3.32 18.09
C ASP A 92 9.84 3.71 17.37
N ILE A 93 9.72 4.32 16.19
CA ILE A 93 10.85 4.92 15.46
C ILE A 93 11.49 6.03 16.30
N THR A 94 10.65 6.92 16.84
CA THR A 94 11.10 8.04 17.69
C THR A 94 11.77 7.53 18.96
N GLU A 95 11.18 6.54 19.64
CA GLU A 95 11.76 5.94 20.85
C GLU A 95 13.10 5.25 20.57
N THR A 96 13.25 4.63 19.41
CA THR A 96 14.52 4.02 18.97
C THR A 96 15.60 5.07 18.81
N LEU A 97 15.32 6.17 18.10
CA LEU A 97 16.27 7.25 17.88
C LEU A 97 16.54 8.08 19.14
N LEU A 98 15.57 8.21 20.06
CA LEU A 98 15.81 8.85 21.35
C LEU A 98 16.78 8.05 22.23
N LYS A 99 16.75 6.71 22.16
CA LYS A 99 17.70 5.84 22.86
C LYS A 99 19.09 5.91 22.24
N ASN A 100 19.17 5.96 20.91
CA ASN A 100 20.41 6.13 20.17
C ASN A 100 20.16 6.84 18.83
N PRO A 101 20.52 8.14 18.72
CA PRO A 101 20.27 8.91 17.50
C PRO A 101 21.00 8.39 16.25
N ASN A 102 22.06 7.58 16.44
CA ASN A 102 22.82 7.01 15.34
C ASN A 102 22.32 5.61 14.92
N ASP A 103 21.33 5.04 15.61
CA ASP A 103 20.75 3.73 15.27
C ASP A 103 19.70 3.87 14.15
N LEU A 104 20.13 4.43 13.03
CA LEU A 104 19.31 4.59 11.83
C LEU A 104 18.91 3.24 11.25
N ALA A 105 19.71 2.19 11.46
CA ALA A 105 19.42 0.85 10.98
C ALA A 105 18.19 0.25 11.68
N ALA A 106 18.08 0.35 13.01
CA ALA A 106 16.90 -0.11 13.73
C ALA A 106 15.65 0.72 13.40
N ALA A 107 15.79 2.04 13.28
CA ALA A 107 14.71 2.92 12.85
C ALA A 107 14.21 2.57 11.44
N GLN A 108 15.12 2.30 10.50
CA GLN A 108 14.77 1.89 9.13
C GLN A 108 14.09 0.52 9.12
N ALA A 109 14.54 -0.44 9.93
CA ALA A 109 13.91 -1.75 10.03
C ALA A 109 12.43 -1.66 10.46
N LEU A 110 12.09 -0.73 11.38
CA LEU A 110 10.70 -0.47 11.76
C LEU A 110 9.87 0.11 10.62
N ILE A 111 10.45 1.02 9.83
CA ILE A 111 9.79 1.57 8.62
C ILE A 111 9.52 0.45 7.61
N ASP A 112 10.52 -0.40 7.36
CA ASP A 112 10.40 -1.49 6.38
C ASP A 112 9.35 -2.51 6.82
N GLN A 113 9.33 -2.87 8.11
CA GLN A 113 8.30 -3.73 8.68
C GLN A 113 6.89 -3.16 8.47
N GLN A 114 6.69 -1.87 8.76
CA GLN A 114 5.40 -1.21 8.58
C GLN A 114 4.99 -1.14 7.10
N SER A 115 5.91 -0.77 6.22
CA SER A 115 5.67 -0.71 4.77
C SER A 115 5.27 -2.08 4.20
N ASN A 116 5.93 -3.15 4.64
CA ASN A 116 5.60 -4.51 4.23
C ASN A 116 4.22 -4.96 4.73
N ALA A 117 3.88 -4.67 5.99
CA ALA A 117 2.56 -4.96 6.55
C ALA A 117 1.45 -4.17 5.83
N GLU A 118 1.67 -2.89 5.55
CA GLU A 118 0.73 -2.05 4.80
C GLU A 118 0.52 -2.59 3.38
N ARG A 119 1.60 -2.95 2.68
CA ARG A 119 1.53 -3.56 1.35
C ARG A 119 0.70 -4.85 1.37
N ALA A 120 0.95 -5.73 2.33
CA ALA A 120 0.20 -6.98 2.47
C ALA A 120 -1.30 -6.72 2.68
N MET A 121 -1.66 -5.80 3.58
CA MET A 121 -3.06 -5.43 3.82
C MET A 121 -3.74 -4.86 2.57
N LYS A 122 -3.06 -3.98 1.82
CA LYS A 122 -3.57 -3.41 0.56
C LYS A 122 -3.78 -4.48 -0.51
N THR A 123 -2.85 -5.42 -0.64
CA THR A 123 -2.98 -6.55 -1.56
C THR A 123 -4.18 -7.43 -1.18
N ASN A 124 -4.36 -7.74 0.11
CA ASN A 124 -5.52 -8.52 0.57
C ASN A 124 -6.83 -7.78 0.32
N MET A 125 -6.86 -6.46 0.56
CA MET A 125 -8.03 -5.62 0.27
C MET A 125 -8.37 -5.61 -1.23
N LEU A 126 -7.37 -5.51 -2.11
CA LEU A 126 -7.55 -5.58 -3.56
C LEU A 126 -8.20 -6.91 -3.96
N GLN A 127 -7.70 -8.03 -3.43
CA GLN A 127 -8.25 -9.35 -3.70
C GLN A 127 -9.69 -9.50 -3.19
N ALA A 128 -9.99 -9.03 -1.98
CA ALA A 128 -11.33 -9.02 -1.42
C ALA A 128 -12.30 -8.16 -2.25
N THR A 129 -11.85 -6.99 -2.70
CA THR A 129 -12.65 -6.11 -3.57
C THR A 129 -12.94 -6.79 -4.91
N SER A 130 -11.94 -7.43 -5.52
CA SER A 130 -12.14 -8.19 -6.76
C SER A 130 -13.20 -9.30 -6.59
N LYS A 131 -13.11 -10.06 -5.50
CA LYS A 131 -14.13 -11.07 -5.16
C LYS A 131 -15.52 -10.46 -4.99
N ALA A 132 -15.64 -9.34 -4.27
CA ALA A 132 -16.92 -8.66 -4.06
C ALA A 132 -17.51 -8.12 -5.38
N LEU A 133 -16.69 -7.56 -6.27
CA LEU A 133 -17.14 -7.11 -7.59
C LEU A 133 -17.64 -8.26 -8.48
N ASN A 134 -17.11 -9.46 -8.31
CA ASN A 134 -17.58 -10.65 -9.01
C ASN A 134 -18.92 -11.19 -8.48
N VAL A 135 -19.34 -10.81 -7.26
CA VAL A 135 -20.68 -11.11 -6.74
C VAL A 135 -21.75 -10.23 -7.40
N LEU A 136 -21.37 -9.04 -7.86
CA LEU A 136 -22.26 -8.09 -8.50
C LEU A 136 -22.57 -8.48 -9.96
N THR A 137 -23.75 -8.08 -10.45
CA THR A 137 -24.07 -8.13 -11.88
C THR A 137 -23.30 -7.05 -12.66
N ALA A 138 -23.30 -7.14 -13.99
CA ALA A 138 -22.69 -6.12 -14.84
C ALA A 138 -23.31 -4.74 -14.62
N ASP A 139 -24.64 -4.66 -14.53
CA ASP A 139 -25.37 -3.41 -14.30
C ASP A 139 -25.09 -2.83 -12.92
N GLN A 140 -25.03 -3.67 -11.87
CA GLN A 140 -24.66 -3.25 -10.52
C GLN A 140 -23.23 -2.71 -10.46
N ARG A 141 -22.29 -3.31 -11.19
CA ARG A 141 -20.92 -2.78 -11.30
C ARG A 141 -20.87 -1.44 -12.02
N ALA A 142 -21.65 -1.28 -13.09
CA ALA A 142 -21.73 -0.01 -13.82
C ALA A 142 -22.28 1.10 -12.92
N GLU A 143 -23.33 0.81 -12.15
CA GLU A 143 -23.93 1.76 -11.22
C GLU A 143 -23.00 2.10 -10.05
N LEU A 144 -22.28 1.10 -9.51
CA LEU A 144 -21.21 1.34 -8.54
C LEU A 144 -20.11 2.26 -9.09
N GLY A 145 -19.73 2.09 -10.36
CA GLY A 145 -18.77 2.96 -11.05
C GLY A 145 -19.17 4.43 -11.01
N LYS A 146 -20.43 4.73 -11.34
CA LYS A 146 -20.96 6.11 -11.26
C LYS A 146 -20.91 6.67 -9.85
N MET A 147 -21.30 5.87 -8.85
CA MET A 147 -21.26 6.31 -7.45
C MET A 147 -19.84 6.65 -6.98
N ILE A 148 -18.84 5.93 -7.47
CA ILE A 148 -17.42 6.21 -7.19
C ILE A 148 -17.01 7.54 -7.83
N GLU A 149 -17.35 7.77 -9.11
CA GLU A 149 -17.05 9.01 -9.82
C GLU A 149 -17.70 10.22 -9.15
N GLU A 150 -18.97 10.13 -8.79
CA GLU A 150 -19.68 11.20 -8.06
C GLU A 150 -19.01 11.50 -6.71
N ARG A 151 -18.56 10.46 -6.00
CA ARG A 151 -17.87 10.63 -4.73
C ARG A 151 -16.52 11.31 -4.94
N ALA A 152 -15.78 10.93 -5.97
CA ALA A 152 -14.50 11.56 -6.33
C ALA A 152 -14.70 13.04 -6.67
N ALA A 153 -15.71 13.37 -7.48
CA ALA A 153 -16.03 14.75 -7.85
C ALA A 153 -16.41 15.61 -6.64
N ARG A 154 -17.19 15.07 -5.69
CA ARG A 154 -17.50 15.79 -4.44
C ARG A 154 -16.25 16.06 -3.61
N PHE A 155 -15.35 15.08 -3.50
CA PHE A 155 -14.09 15.30 -2.78
C PHE A 155 -13.24 16.39 -3.41
N GLU A 156 -13.13 16.40 -4.74
CA GLU A 156 -12.37 17.44 -5.45
C GLU A 156 -12.96 18.84 -5.23
N LYS A 157 -14.29 18.95 -5.24
CA LYS A 157 -14.99 20.21 -4.95
C LYS A 157 -14.74 20.77 -3.55
N HIS A 158 -14.48 19.89 -2.56
CA HIS A 158 -14.16 20.29 -1.20
C HIS A 158 -12.67 20.60 -0.98
N ARG A 159 -11.80 20.33 -1.96
CA ARG A 159 -10.38 20.65 -1.90
C ARG A 159 -10.03 22.02 -2.50
N GLN A 160 -10.92 22.58 -3.34
CA GLN A 160 -10.82 23.91 -3.92
C GLN A 160 -11.37 24.97 -2.96
#